data_AF-A0AA41V5Y0-F1
#
_entry.id   AF-A0AA41V5Y0-F1
#
_cell.length_a   1.000
_cell.length_b   1.000
_cell.length_c   1.000
_cell.angle_alpha   90.00
_cell.angle_beta   90.00
_cell.angle_gamma   90.00
#
_symmetry.space_group_name_H-M   'P 1'
#
loop_
_entity.id
_entity.type
_entity.pdbx_description
1 polymer ?
#
loop_
_entity_poly.entity_id
_entity_poly.type
_entity_poly.pdbx_seq_one_letter_code
_entity_poly.pdbx_strand_id
1 'polypeptide(L)' 'ILEAITTKKCQEEISLESLETLGDSFLKYAVSRHLFESNKNQHEGLLTVKKGRMISNEVLSMLGCDRKLQ' A
#
# COMPACT_ATOMS: atom_id res chain seq x y z
N ILE A 1 -3.42 -14.30 -8.44
CA ILE A 1 -3.81 -14.78 -7.09
C ILE A 1 -2.83 -15.83 -6.59
N LEU A 2 -2.51 -16.88 -7.37
CA LEU A 2 -1.55 -17.92 -6.97
C LEU A 2 -0.13 -17.40 -6.68
N GLU A 3 0.36 -16.41 -7.43
CA GLU A 3 1.66 -15.75 -7.18
C GLU A 3 1.73 -14.97 -5.86
N ALA A 4 0.60 -14.57 -5.28
CA ALA A 4 0.57 -13.76 -4.06
C ALA A 4 0.70 -14.60 -2.77
N ILE A 5 0.64 -15.94 -2.87
CA ILE A 5 0.59 -16.87 -1.72
C ILE A 5 1.83 -17.78 -1.66
N THR A 6 2.75 -17.68 -2.61
CA THR A 6 3.93 -18.56 -2.68
C THR A 6 5.12 -17.94 -1.94
N THR A 7 5.25 -18.26 -0.65
CA THR A 7 6.41 -17.90 0.18
C THR A 7 7.69 -18.61 -0.31
N LYS A 8 8.71 -17.79 -0.61
CA LYS A 8 10.17 -17.98 -0.81
C LYS A 8 10.85 -19.33 -0.44
N LYS A 9 10.32 -20.47 -0.88
CA LYS A 9 11.04 -21.76 -0.87
C LYS A 9 11.22 -22.37 -2.27
N CYS A 10 10.86 -21.64 -3.31
CA CYS A 10 11.11 -22.02 -4.69
C CYS A 10 12.06 -20.99 -5.32
N GLN A 11 13.15 -21.47 -5.89
CA GLN A 11 14.07 -20.71 -6.75
C GLN A 11 13.35 -20.32 -8.05
N GLU A 12 12.35 -19.44 -7.97
CA GLU A 12 11.80 -18.79 -9.14
C GLU A 12 12.20 -17.31 -9.13
N GLU A 13 12.76 -16.87 -10.24
CA GLU A 13 13.28 -15.53 -10.53
C GLU A 13 12.14 -14.50 -10.69
N ILE A 14 11.09 -14.61 -9.89
CA ILE A 14 10.01 -13.63 -9.86
C ILE A 14 10.28 -12.74 -8.65
N SER A 15 11.06 -11.69 -8.87
CA SER A 15 11.33 -10.69 -7.84
C SER A 15 10.01 -10.03 -7.43
N LEU A 16 9.67 -10.14 -6.14
CA LEU A 16 8.52 -9.45 -5.55
C LEU A 16 8.66 -7.92 -5.61
N GLU A 17 9.85 -7.41 -5.91
CA GLU A 17 10.16 -5.97 -6.02
C GLU A 17 9.28 -5.27 -7.08
N SER A 18 9.02 -5.92 -8.21
CA SER A 18 8.15 -5.37 -9.26
C SER A 18 6.70 -5.25 -8.79
N LEU A 19 6.21 -6.28 -8.10
CA LEU A 19 4.86 -6.29 -7.53
C LEU A 19 4.73 -5.31 -6.36
N GLU A 20 5.76 -5.19 -5.53
CA GLU A 20 5.85 -4.21 -4.46
C GLU A 20 5.81 -2.78 -5.01
N THR A 21 6.62 -2.48 -6.03
CA THR A 21 6.67 -1.17 -6.69
C THR A 21 5.31 -0.79 -7.29
N LEU A 22 4.64 -1.75 -7.93
CA LEU A 22 3.29 -1.55 -8.46
C LEU A 22 2.28 -1.31 -7.34
N GLY A 23 2.34 -2.11 -6.26
CA GLY A 23 1.48 -1.98 -5.10
C GLY A 23 1.62 -0.62 -4.40
N ASP A 24 2.84 -0.16 -4.19
CA ASP A 24 3.13 1.16 -3.62
C ASP A 24 2.54 2.29 -4.47
N SER A 25 2.75 2.25 -5.79
CA SER A 25 2.20 3.24 -6.71
C SER A 25 0.67 3.25 -6.70
N PHE A 26 0.06 2.06 -6.69
CA PHE A 26 -1.40 1.91 -6.62
C PHE A 26 -1.96 2.46 -5.31
N LEU A 27 -1.39 2.11 -4.17
CA LEU A 27 -1.82 2.58 -2.85
C LEU A 27 -1.70 4.11 -2.74
N LYS A 28 -0.60 4.69 -3.22
CA LYS A 28 -0.41 6.14 -3.29
C LYS A 28 -1.50 6.81 -4.11
N TYR A 29 -1.84 6.28 -5.28
CA TYR A 29 -2.90 6.83 -6.12
C TYR A 29 -4.29 6.71 -5.46
N ALA A 30 -4.65 5.51 -5.00
CA ALA A 30 -5.96 5.24 -4.42
C ALA A 30 -6.23 6.11 -3.19
N VAL A 31 -5.27 6.22 -2.27
CA VAL A 31 -5.41 7.05 -1.07
C VAL A 31 -5.40 8.53 -1.40
N SER A 32 -4.57 8.97 -2.35
CA SER A 32 -4.59 10.38 -2.79
C SER A 32 -5.94 10.76 -3.39
N ARG A 33 -6.53 9.91 -4.24
CA ARG A 33 -7.85 10.12 -4.82
C ARG A 33 -8.93 10.15 -3.75
N HIS A 34 -8.92 9.18 -2.84
CA HIS A 34 -9.89 9.10 -1.74
C HIS A 34 -9.87 10.35 -0.85
N LEU A 35 -8.67 10.82 -0.48
CA LEU A 35 -8.50 12.03 0.33
C LEU A 35 -8.94 13.28 -0.43
N PHE A 36 -8.61 13.39 -1.71
CA PHE A 36 -9.02 14.53 -2.53
C PHE A 36 -10.55 14.61 -2.65
N GLU A 37 -11.23 13.49 -2.88
CA GLU A 37 -12.69 13.43 -3.00
C GLU A 37 -13.40 13.68 -1.66
N SER A 38 -12.84 13.18 -0.55
CA SER A 38 -13.43 13.26 0.79
C SER A 38 -13.13 14.58 1.52
N ASN A 39 -12.09 15.31 1.10
CA ASN A 39 -11.62 16.52 1.76
C ASN A 39 -11.51 17.71 0.79
N LYS A 40 -12.57 17.96 0.00
CA LYS A 40 -12.63 18.97 -1.07
C LYS A 40 -12.18 20.40 -0.69
N ASN A 41 -12.25 20.75 0.59
CA ASN A 41 -11.92 22.10 1.10
C ASN A 41 -10.63 22.16 1.94
N GLN A 42 -9.84 21.08 1.99
CA GLN A 42 -8.61 21.05 2.79
C GLN A 42 -7.37 21.35 1.94
N HIS A 43 -6.40 22.04 2.54
CA HIS A 43 -5.13 22.34 1.90
C HIS A 43 -4.31 21.07 1.63
N GLU A 44 -3.61 21.07 0.50
CA GLU A 44 -2.79 19.95 0.02
C GLU A 44 -1.79 19.45 1.08
N GLY A 45 -1.12 20.35 1.81
CA GLY A 45 -0.21 19.95 2.89
C GLY A 45 -0.86 19.08 3.98
N LEU A 46 -2.12 19.36 4.35
CA LEU A 46 -2.85 18.53 5.32
C LEU A 46 -3.23 17.17 4.72
N LEU A 47 -3.59 17.13 3.43
CA LEU A 47 -3.86 15.90 2.71
C LEU A 47 -2.61 15.03 2.61
N THR A 48 -1.44 15.64 2.39
CA THR A 48 -0.15 14.96 2.34
C THR A 48 0.23 14.35 3.69
N VAL A 49 0.01 15.07 4.80
CA VAL A 49 0.21 14.51 6.15
C VAL A 49 -0.75 13.36 6.43
N LYS A 50 -2.04 13.50 6.09
CA LYS A 50 -3.03 12.42 6.24
C LYS A 50 -2.69 11.20 5.40
N LYS A 51 -2.31 11.40 4.15
CA LYS A 51 -1.86 10.33 3.24
C LYS A 51 -0.70 9.57 3.86
N GLY A 52 0.35 10.26 4.29
CA GLY A 52 1.52 9.63 4.89
C GLY A 52 1.20 8.77 6.12
N ARG A 53 0.21 9.18 6.93
CA ARG A 53 -0.27 8.37 8.06
C ARG A 53 -1.06 7.14 7.63
N MET A 54 -1.85 7.23 6.56
CA MET A 54 -2.68 6.11 6.08
C MET A 54 -1.88 5.02 5.37
N ILE A 55 -0.81 5.38 4.66
CA ILE A 55 0.03 4.45 3.89
C ILE A 55 1.43 4.26 4.51
N SER A 56 1.57 4.44 5.82
CA SER A 56 2.84 4.17 6.49
C SER A 56 3.10 2.67 6.59
N ASN A 57 4.38 2.28 6.59
CA ASN A 57 4.77 0.87 6.73
C ASN A 57 4.22 0.25 8.02
N GLU A 58 4.12 1.02 9.10
CA GLU A 58 3.53 0.57 10.37
C GLU A 58 2.06 0.20 10.20
N VAL A 59 1.26 1.08 9.58
CA VAL A 59 -0.18 0.84 9.36
C VAL A 59 -0.40 -0.31 8.37
N LEU A 60 0.37 -0.34 7.29
CA LEU A 60 0.28 -1.42 6.29
C LEU A 60 0.69 -2.77 6.90
N SER A 61 1.70 -2.79 7.76
CA SER A 61 2.14 -4.00 8.48
C SER A 61 1.07 -4.50 9.44
N MET A 62 0.48 -3.61 10.27
CA MET A 62 -0.62 -3.98 11.16
C MET A 62 -1.81 -4.56 10.39
N LEU A 63 -2.22 -3.92 9.28
CA LEU A 63 -3.30 -4.43 8.43
C LEU A 63 -2.96 -5.78 7.78
N GLY A 64 -1.69 -6.01 7.45
CA GLY A 64 -1.18 -7.30 6.95
C GLY A 64 -1.29 -8.40 8.00
N CYS A 65 -0.91 -8.11 9.24
CA CYS A 65 -1.05 -9.02 10.38
C CYS A 65 -2.52 -9.36 10.65
N ASP A 66 -3.39 -8.35 10.71
CA ASP A 66 -4.83 -8.53 10.98
C ASP A 66 -5.51 -9.40 9.92
N ARG A 67 -5.05 -9.30 8.66
CA ARG A 67 -5.57 -10.07 7.54
C ARG A 67 -4.89 -11.43 7.35
N LYS A 68 -3.95 -11.81 8.23
CA LYS A 68 -3.17 -13.06 8.15
C LYS A 68 -2.40 -13.21 6.82
N LEU A 69 -1.87 -12.10 6.31
CA LEU A 69 -1.08 -12.05 5.07
C LEU A 69 0.43 -12.25 5.30
N GLN A 70 0.83 -12.75 6.48
CA GLN A 70 2.21 -13.04 6.86
C GLN A 70 2.57 -14.51 6.66
#